data_AF-A0A1M7THK6-F1
#
_entry.id   AF-A0A1M7THK6-F1
#
_cell.length_a   1.000
_cell.length_b   1.000
_cell.length_c   1.000
_cell.angle_alpha   90.00
_cell.angle_beta   90.00
_cell.angle_gamma   90.00
#
_symmetry.space_group_name_H-M   'P 1'
#
loop_
_entity.id
_entity.type
_entity.pdbx_description
1 polymer ?
#
loop_
_entity_poly.entity_id
_entity_poly.type
_entity_poly.pdbx_seq_one_letter_code
_entity_poly.pdbx_strand_id
1 'polypeptide(L)'
;MSGDDDVQPDGRNGWFLRAAGVVGDLDHPFYEEERQRDVWNEACAVGLQVALWLGLALAAAMVWLGGATALPYALAVFALLAGVTSWVTVSYAQRLGVRVEDPAGVLRLRLVPYLVLLALFLTGVVRAAPSDGFVGGLAQGAAVGGAAGTLWLLASGLRARRRTRSEEA
;
A
#
# COMPACT_ATOMS: atom_id res chain seq x y z
N MET A 1 27.81 9.58 40.57
CA MET A 1 28.33 9.81 39.20
C MET A 1 27.26 9.30 38.25
N SER A 2 26.62 10.26 37.58
CA SER A 2 25.54 10.07 36.60
C SER A 2 26.09 9.38 35.35
N GLY A 3 25.39 8.38 34.85
CA GLY A 3 25.73 7.63 33.65
C GLY A 3 24.48 7.01 33.04
N ASP A 4 23.43 7.81 32.92
CA ASP A 4 22.31 7.55 32.02
C ASP A 4 22.48 8.50 30.84
N ASP A 5 23.36 8.10 29.92
CA ASP A 5 23.54 8.74 28.62
C ASP A 5 22.24 8.60 27.81
N ASP A 6 21.56 9.73 27.66
CA ASP A 6 20.85 10.18 26.46
C ASP A 6 20.34 9.08 25.50
N VAL A 7 19.19 8.50 25.82
CA VAL A 7 18.31 7.98 24.77
C VAL A 7 17.74 9.20 24.04
N GLN A 8 18.44 9.69 23.02
CA GLN A 8 17.90 10.67 22.07
C GLN A 8 16.62 10.10 21.43
N PRO A 9 15.43 10.69 21.63
CA PRO A 9 14.26 10.35 20.84
C PRO A 9 14.21 11.28 19.62
N ASP A 10 15.32 11.39 18.86
CA ASP A 10 15.41 12.28 17.70
C ASP A 10 14.49 11.85 16.53
N GLY A 11 13.83 10.69 16.63
CA GLY A 11 12.86 10.22 15.65
C GLY A 11 11.44 10.78 15.79
N ARG A 12 11.03 11.26 16.98
CA ARG A 12 9.63 11.67 17.25
C ARG A 12 9.27 13.08 16.78
N ASN A 13 10.26 13.91 16.44
CA ASN A 13 10.07 15.34 16.14
C ASN A 13 10.08 15.69 14.63
N GLY A 14 10.01 14.70 13.74
CA GLY A 14 9.92 14.98 12.30
C GLY A 14 8.61 15.69 11.93
N TRP A 15 8.68 16.73 11.09
CA TRP A 15 7.51 17.49 10.61
C TRP A 15 6.37 16.59 10.08
N PHE A 16 6.73 15.45 9.49
CA PHE A 16 5.80 14.45 8.97
C PHE A 16 4.99 13.76 10.07
N LEU A 17 5.63 13.33 11.17
CA LEU A 17 4.93 12.68 12.29
C LEU A 17 4.01 13.68 12.98
N ARG A 18 4.45 14.93 13.11
CA ARG A 18 3.63 16.01 13.64
C ARG A 18 2.41 16.30 12.76
N ALA A 19 2.61 16.39 11.45
CA ALA A 19 1.52 16.58 10.49
C ALA A 19 0.53 15.40 10.53
N ALA A 20 1.02 14.17 10.59
CA ALA A 20 0.19 12.99 10.73
C ALA A 20 -0.58 12.97 12.07
N GLY A 21 0.04 13.42 13.16
CA GLY A 21 -0.61 13.58 14.47
C GLY A 21 -1.77 14.58 14.41
N VAL A 22 -1.57 15.71 13.73
CA VAL A 22 -2.63 16.72 13.52
C VAL A 22 -3.74 16.19 12.62
N VAL A 23 -3.40 15.51 11.52
CA VAL A 23 -4.39 14.95 10.58
C VAL A 23 -5.20 13.82 11.23
N GLY A 24 -4.56 12.99 12.05
CA GLY A 24 -5.21 11.87 12.74
C GLY A 24 -5.82 12.22 14.10
N ASP A 25 -5.67 13.46 14.55
CA ASP A 25 -6.06 13.95 15.88
C ASP A 25 -5.59 13.01 17.02
N LEU A 26 -4.34 12.57 16.93
CA LEU A 26 -3.81 11.48 17.76
C LEU A 26 -3.64 11.85 19.25
N ASP A 27 -3.71 13.15 19.58
CA ASP A 27 -3.62 13.67 20.95
C ASP A 27 -4.98 13.73 21.65
N HIS A 28 -6.07 13.30 20.99
CA HIS A 28 -7.41 13.34 21.57
C HIS A 28 -7.57 12.33 22.73
N PRO A 29 -8.31 12.66 23.82
CA PRO A 29 -8.52 11.76 24.97
C PRO A 29 -9.09 10.38 24.61
N PHE A 30 -9.71 10.26 23.44
CA PHE A 30 -10.17 8.99 22.87
C PHE A 30 -9.05 7.93 22.77
N TYR A 31 -7.80 8.36 22.53
CA TYR A 31 -6.66 7.46 22.40
C TYR A 31 -6.00 7.07 23.74
N GLU A 32 -6.48 7.61 24.88
CA GLU A 32 -5.99 7.25 26.21
C GLU A 32 -6.45 5.84 26.64
N GLU A 33 -7.63 5.40 26.17
CA GLU A 33 -8.14 4.06 26.46
C GLU A 33 -7.65 3.03 25.42
N GLU A 34 -6.87 2.07 25.89
CA GLU A 34 -6.25 1.01 25.06
C GLU A 34 -7.28 0.30 24.17
N ARG A 35 -8.45 -0.04 24.73
CA ARG A 35 -9.51 -0.74 23.99
C ARG A 35 -10.10 0.10 22.86
N GLN A 36 -10.28 1.41 23.07
CA GLN A 36 -10.83 2.30 22.03
C GLN A 36 -9.83 2.45 20.89
N ARG A 37 -8.55 2.63 21.24
CA ARG A 37 -7.45 2.69 20.27
C ARG A 37 -7.37 1.44 19.42
N ASP A 38 -7.46 0.26 20.02
CA ASP A 38 -7.35 -1.01 19.28
C ASP A 38 -8.51 -1.23 18.31
N VAL A 39 -9.74 -1.01 18.76
CA VAL A 39 -10.94 -1.16 17.90
C VAL A 39 -10.91 -0.14 16.76
N TRP A 40 -10.49 1.10 17.04
CA TRP A 40 -10.34 2.13 16.01
C TRP A 40 -9.26 1.76 15.00
N ASN A 41 -8.10 1.29 15.45
CA ASN A 41 -7.03 0.83 14.59
C ASN A 41 -7.47 -0.34 13.69
N GLU A 42 -8.22 -1.30 14.23
CA GLU A 42 -8.78 -2.41 13.46
C GLU A 42 -9.76 -1.90 12.39
N ALA A 43 -10.68 -1.00 12.76
CA ALA A 43 -11.63 -0.39 11.84
C ALA A 43 -10.92 0.42 10.73
N CYS A 44 -9.89 1.20 11.08
CA CYS A 44 -9.07 1.94 10.14
C CYS A 44 -8.32 1.00 9.18
N ALA A 45 -7.82 -0.13 9.66
CA ALA A 45 -7.13 -1.11 8.82
C ALA A 45 -8.09 -1.74 7.79
N VAL A 46 -9.31 -2.10 8.22
CA VAL A 46 -10.37 -2.60 7.33
C VAL A 46 -10.80 -1.51 6.35
N GLY A 47 -11.03 -0.29 6.82
CA GLY A 47 -11.44 0.85 6.01
C GLY A 47 -10.41 1.19 4.93
N LEU A 48 -9.12 1.21 5.28
CA LEU A 48 -8.03 1.41 4.33
C LEU A 48 -8.01 0.31 3.27
N GLN A 49 -8.14 -0.96 3.67
CA GLN A 49 -8.16 -2.08 2.73
C GLN A 49 -9.35 -1.97 1.75
N VAL A 50 -10.53 -1.63 2.25
CA VAL A 50 -11.74 -1.44 1.42
C VAL A 50 -11.56 -0.24 0.48
N ALA A 51 -11.01 0.88 0.97
CA ALA A 51 -10.74 2.06 0.14
C ALA A 51 -9.75 1.75 -0.99
N LEU A 52 -8.70 0.96 -0.72
CA LEU A 52 -7.75 0.50 -1.73
C LEU A 52 -8.43 -0.40 -2.78
N TRP A 53 -9.33 -1.29 -2.36
CA TRP A 53 -10.08 -2.14 -3.29
C TRP A 53 -11.02 -1.33 -4.16
N LEU A 54 -11.81 -0.43 -3.58
CA LEU A 54 -12.77 0.39 -4.30
C LEU A 54 -12.06 1.38 -5.23
N GLY A 55 -10.96 2.01 -4.79
CA GLY A 55 -10.15 2.89 -5.63
C GLY A 55 -9.56 2.17 -6.84
N LEU A 56 -9.06 0.94 -6.65
CA LEU A 56 -8.54 0.12 -7.73
C LEU A 56 -9.64 -0.37 -8.68
N ALA A 57 -10.80 -0.77 -8.14
CA ALA A 57 -11.96 -1.15 -8.94
C ALA A 57 -12.48 0.02 -9.77
N LEU A 58 -12.52 1.23 -9.21
CA LEU A 58 -12.87 2.45 -9.92
C LEU A 58 -11.87 2.74 -11.05
N ALA A 59 -10.56 2.68 -10.76
CA ALA A 59 -9.53 2.87 -11.79
C ALA A 59 -9.66 1.83 -12.92
N ALA A 60 -9.92 0.57 -12.59
CA ALA A 60 -10.20 -0.47 -13.59
C ALA A 60 -11.44 -0.13 -14.43
N ALA A 61 -12.56 0.20 -13.79
CA ALA A 61 -13.79 0.56 -14.49
C ALA A 61 -13.60 1.74 -15.44
N MET A 62 -12.86 2.77 -15.02
CA MET A 62 -12.52 3.92 -15.87
C MET A 62 -11.82 3.50 -17.15
N VAL A 63 -10.83 2.62 -17.07
CA VAL A 63 -10.09 2.17 -18.27
C VAL A 63 -10.95 1.27 -19.16
N TRP A 64 -11.74 0.36 -18.57
CA TRP A 64 -12.57 -0.57 -19.33
C TRP A 64 -13.77 0.08 -20.01
N LEU A 65 -14.36 1.09 -19.39
CA LEU A 65 -15.54 1.80 -19.91
C LEU A 65 -15.15 3.02 -20.75
N GLY A 66 -14.14 3.78 -20.31
CA GLY A 66 -13.71 5.01 -20.96
C GLY A 66 -12.59 4.82 -21.99
N GLY A 67 -11.88 3.69 -21.96
CA GLY A 67 -10.77 3.43 -22.88
C GLY A 67 -9.63 4.44 -22.74
N ALA A 68 -9.03 4.82 -23.87
CA ALA A 68 -7.82 5.64 -23.90
C ALA A 68 -8.01 7.04 -23.29
N THR A 69 -9.19 7.64 -23.44
CA THR A 69 -9.47 9.00 -22.93
C THR A 69 -9.52 9.06 -21.41
N ALA A 70 -9.94 7.96 -20.76
CA ALA A 70 -9.99 7.86 -19.31
C ALA A 70 -8.65 7.47 -18.67
N LEU A 71 -7.67 7.04 -19.47
CA LEU A 71 -6.41 6.49 -19.00
C LEU A 71 -5.60 7.42 -18.08
N PRO A 72 -5.42 8.73 -18.38
CA PRO A 72 -4.68 9.63 -17.49
C PRO A 72 -5.34 9.74 -16.11
N TYR A 73 -6.66 9.78 -16.08
CA TYR A 73 -7.43 9.89 -14.84
C TYR A 73 -7.38 8.59 -14.04
N ALA A 74 -7.48 7.43 -14.71
CA ALA A 74 -7.37 6.14 -14.06
C ALA A 74 -5.98 5.92 -13.44
N LEU A 75 -4.92 6.33 -14.15
CA LEU A 75 -3.56 6.31 -13.61
C LEU A 75 -3.40 7.26 -12.42
N ALA A 76 -3.98 8.46 -12.47
CA ALA A 76 -3.95 9.39 -11.35
C ALA A 76 -4.67 8.83 -10.12
N VAL A 77 -5.86 8.25 -10.29
CA VAL A 77 -6.62 7.59 -9.22
C VAL A 77 -5.81 6.45 -8.62
N PHE A 78 -5.24 5.57 -9.46
CA PHE A 78 -4.39 4.47 -9.01
C PHE A 78 -3.16 4.98 -8.24
N ALA A 79 -2.44 5.96 -8.79
CA ALA A 79 -1.24 6.51 -8.18
C ALA A 79 -1.53 7.15 -6.82
N LEU A 80 -2.63 7.90 -6.69
CA LEU A 80 -3.00 8.56 -5.44
C LEU A 80 -3.53 7.57 -4.40
N LEU A 81 -4.56 6.79 -4.73
CA LEU A 81 -5.21 5.90 -3.76
C LEU A 81 -4.34 4.69 -3.43
N ALA A 82 -3.79 3.99 -4.43
CA ALA A 82 -3.00 2.80 -4.17
C ALA A 82 -1.55 3.15 -3.82
N GLY A 83 -0.94 4.07 -4.58
CA GLY A 83 0.48 4.43 -4.40
C GLY A 83 0.71 5.31 -3.17
N VAL A 84 0.20 6.55 -3.21
CA VAL A 84 0.49 7.55 -2.18
C VAL A 84 -0.06 7.13 -0.83
N THR A 85 -1.31 6.66 -0.73
CA THR A 85 -1.87 6.23 0.56
C THR A 85 -1.06 5.09 1.17
N SER A 86 -0.74 4.04 0.40
CA SER A 86 0.08 2.93 0.91
C SER A 86 1.47 3.38 1.31
N TRP A 87 2.11 4.25 0.52
CA TRP A 87 3.43 4.79 0.82
C TRP A 87 3.44 5.62 2.11
N VAL A 88 2.44 6.49 2.30
CA VAL A 88 2.28 7.28 3.54
C VAL A 88 2.10 6.36 4.74
N THR A 89 1.20 5.38 4.67
CA THR A 89 0.96 4.43 5.77
C THR A 89 2.20 3.62 6.13
N VAL A 90 2.89 3.04 5.14
CA VAL A 90 4.11 2.26 5.38
C VAL A 90 5.24 3.14 5.91
N SER A 91 5.43 4.33 5.35
CA SER A 91 6.46 5.26 5.79
C SER A 91 6.22 5.74 7.22
N TYR A 92 4.96 5.98 7.60
CA TYR A 92 4.58 6.34 8.96
C TYR A 92 4.89 5.20 9.93
N ALA A 93 4.49 3.96 9.61
CA ALA A 93 4.78 2.79 10.43
C ALA A 93 6.30 2.56 10.60
N GLN A 94 7.07 2.68 9.51
CA GLN A 94 8.53 2.54 9.55
C GLN A 94 9.21 3.61 10.43
N ARG A 95 8.73 4.85 10.39
CA ARG A 95 9.25 5.94 11.25
C ARG A 95 8.92 5.74 12.73
N LEU A 96 7.87 4.97 13.04
CA LEU A 96 7.55 4.51 14.39
C LEU A 96 8.31 3.23 14.79
N GLY A 97 9.24 2.75 13.95
CA GLY A 97 10.04 1.56 14.22
C GLY A 97 9.36 0.24 13.87
N VAL A 98 8.15 0.27 13.29
CA VAL A 98 7.42 -0.93 12.86
C VAL A 98 7.86 -1.32 11.46
N ARG A 99 8.62 -2.41 11.34
CA ARG A 99 8.97 -2.99 10.04
C ARG A 99 7.83 -3.87 9.54
N VAL A 100 7.23 -3.48 8.42
CA VAL A 100 6.15 -4.22 7.74
C VAL A 100 6.68 -5.45 6.97
N GLU A 101 7.98 -5.71 7.05
CA GLU A 101 8.76 -6.59 6.17
C GLU A 101 8.72 -8.06 6.58
N ASP A 102 7.57 -8.60 7.03
CA ASP A 102 7.43 -10.05 7.17
C ASP A 102 6.82 -10.68 5.89
N PRO A 103 7.65 -11.14 4.94
CA PRO A 103 7.18 -11.75 3.70
C PRO A 103 6.41 -13.06 3.93
N ALA A 104 6.57 -13.72 5.08
CA ALA A 104 5.87 -14.98 5.36
C ALA A 104 4.35 -14.78 5.46
N GLY A 105 3.91 -13.57 5.84
CA GLY A 105 2.51 -13.18 5.95
C GLY A 105 1.90 -12.50 4.72
N VAL A 106 2.65 -12.29 3.63
CA VAL A 106 2.20 -11.46 2.50
C VAL A 106 1.07 -12.13 1.70
N LEU A 107 1.17 -13.43 1.41
CA LEU A 107 0.11 -14.17 0.70
C LEU A 107 -1.02 -14.61 1.64
N ARG A 108 -1.73 -13.64 2.21
CA ARG A 108 -3.00 -13.89 2.93
C ARG A 108 -4.15 -13.89 1.91
N LEU A 109 -5.18 -14.69 2.17
CA LEU A 109 -6.40 -14.77 1.34
C LEU A 109 -7.00 -13.38 1.05
N ARG A 110 -6.83 -12.44 1.98
CA ARG A 110 -7.22 -11.03 1.83
C ARG A 110 -6.56 -10.26 0.69
N LEU A 111 -5.44 -10.72 0.13
CA LEU A 111 -4.81 -10.07 -1.03
C LEU A 111 -5.40 -10.51 -2.36
N VAL A 112 -6.10 -11.65 -2.41
CA VAL A 112 -6.65 -12.19 -3.66
C VAL A 112 -7.56 -11.17 -4.38
N PRO A 113 -8.52 -10.49 -3.72
CA PRO A 113 -9.35 -9.51 -4.39
C PRO A 113 -8.54 -8.35 -4.99
N TYR A 114 -7.56 -7.86 -4.24
CA TYR A 114 -6.67 -6.78 -4.69
C TYR A 114 -5.87 -7.19 -5.93
N LEU A 115 -5.28 -8.40 -5.92
CA LEU A 115 -4.49 -8.91 -7.03
C LEU A 115 -5.33 -9.13 -8.30
N VAL A 116 -6.57 -9.62 -8.15
CA VAL A 116 -7.51 -9.77 -9.26
C VAL A 116 -7.86 -8.41 -9.86
N LEU A 117 -8.19 -7.43 -9.02
CA LEU A 117 -8.48 -6.07 -9.47
C LEU A 117 -7.26 -5.40 -10.12
N LEU A 118 -6.06 -5.66 -9.59
CA LEU A 118 -4.81 -5.14 -10.15
C LEU A 118 -4.55 -5.74 -11.53
N ALA A 119 -4.68 -7.06 -11.68
CA ALA A 119 -4.55 -7.72 -12.98
C ALA A 119 -5.58 -7.19 -13.99
N LEU A 120 -6.83 -6.98 -13.57
CA LEU A 120 -7.88 -6.41 -14.41
C LEU A 120 -7.55 -4.98 -14.85
N PHE A 121 -7.06 -4.15 -13.93
CA PHE A 121 -6.62 -2.78 -14.20
C PHE A 121 -5.45 -2.76 -15.20
N LEU A 122 -4.38 -3.51 -14.93
CA LEU A 122 -3.19 -3.54 -15.79
C LEU A 122 -3.53 -4.06 -17.20
N THR A 123 -4.39 -5.07 -17.30
CA THR A 123 -4.88 -5.58 -18.59
C THR A 123 -5.68 -4.52 -19.34
N GLY A 124 -6.55 -3.79 -18.63
CA GLY A 124 -7.28 -2.64 -19.19
C GLY A 124 -6.32 -1.57 -19.70
N VAL A 125 -5.29 -1.23 -18.91
CA VAL A 125 -4.27 -0.23 -19.28
C VAL A 125 -3.56 -0.64 -20.56
N VAL A 126 -3.08 -1.89 -20.67
CA VAL A 126 -2.42 -2.39 -21.89
C VAL A 126 -3.36 -2.32 -23.10
N ARG A 127 -4.63 -2.68 -22.91
CA ARG A 127 -5.64 -2.61 -23.98
C ARG A 127 -5.93 -1.17 -24.44
N ALA A 128 -5.99 -0.23 -23.50
CA ALA A 128 -6.40 1.15 -23.76
C ALA A 128 -5.23 2.08 -24.12
N ALA A 129 -4.00 1.68 -23.81
CA ALA A 129 -2.81 2.48 -24.06
C ALA A 129 -2.60 2.68 -25.57
N PRO A 130 -2.38 3.93 -26.03
CA PRO A 130 -1.89 4.18 -27.38
C PRO A 130 -0.54 3.45 -27.61
N SER A 131 -0.32 2.94 -28.81
CA SER A 131 0.96 2.30 -29.18
C SER A 131 2.12 3.29 -29.24
N ASP A 132 1.83 4.58 -29.39
CA ASP A 132 2.80 5.62 -29.69
C ASP A 132 2.71 6.79 -28.70
N GLY A 133 3.84 7.46 -28.47
CA GLY A 133 3.94 8.65 -27.64
C GLY A 133 4.24 8.39 -26.15
N PHE A 134 4.53 9.47 -25.43
CA PHE A 134 4.96 9.42 -24.02
C PHE A 134 3.93 8.73 -23.10
N VAL A 135 2.65 9.03 -23.28
CA VAL A 135 1.57 8.45 -22.46
C VAL A 135 1.43 6.94 -22.70
N GLY A 136 1.56 6.49 -23.95
CA GLY A 136 1.58 5.07 -24.30
C GLY A 136 2.75 4.34 -23.66
N GLY A 137 3.96 4.90 -23.76
CA GLY A 137 5.17 4.35 -23.14
C GLY A 137 5.09 4.30 -21.60
N LEU A 138 4.53 5.34 -20.97
CA LEU A 138 4.35 5.38 -19.52
C LEU A 138 3.31 4.35 -19.05
N ALA A 139 2.20 4.22 -19.78
CA ALA A 139 1.16 3.23 -19.49
C ALA A 139 1.68 1.79 -19.65
N GLN A 140 2.42 1.50 -20.72
CA GLN A 140 3.06 0.19 -20.91
C GLN A 140 4.12 -0.09 -19.85
N GLY A 141 4.97 0.89 -19.52
CA GLY A 141 5.97 0.76 -18.47
C GLY A 141 5.34 0.49 -17.10
N ALA A 142 4.26 1.19 -16.77
CA ALA A 142 3.50 0.96 -15.54
C ALA A 142 2.85 -0.44 -15.52
N ALA A 143 2.29 -0.89 -16.66
CA ALA A 143 1.71 -2.22 -16.79
C ALA A 143 2.75 -3.33 -16.59
N VAL A 144 3.87 -3.24 -17.30
CA VAL A 144 4.97 -4.22 -17.22
C VAL A 144 5.63 -4.20 -15.84
N GLY A 145 5.95 -3.02 -15.32
CA GLY A 145 6.53 -2.85 -13.98
C GLY A 145 5.60 -3.36 -12.88
N GLY A 146 4.30 -3.05 -12.97
CA GLY A 146 3.28 -3.52 -12.05
C GLY A 146 3.12 -5.04 -12.07
N ALA A 147 3.10 -5.65 -13.26
CA ALA A 147 3.04 -7.11 -13.41
C ALA A 147 4.31 -7.79 -12.85
N ALA A 148 5.49 -7.29 -13.20
CA ALA A 148 6.77 -7.83 -12.72
C ALA A 148 6.91 -7.71 -11.20
N GLY A 149 6.56 -6.56 -10.62
CA GLY A 149 6.58 -6.34 -9.18
C GLY A 149 5.61 -7.28 -8.45
N THR A 150 4.40 -7.47 -8.99
CA THR A 150 3.41 -8.38 -8.44
C THR A 150 3.92 -9.83 -8.45
N LEU A 151 4.47 -10.29 -9.57
CA LEU A 151 5.05 -11.63 -9.68
C LEU A 151 6.23 -11.83 -8.74
N TRP A 152 7.10 -10.82 -8.58
CA TRP A 152 8.22 -10.87 -7.66
C TRP A 152 7.76 -11.01 -6.20
N LEU A 153 6.75 -10.24 -5.79
CA LEU A 153 6.15 -10.33 -4.46
C LEU A 153 5.49 -11.70 -4.21
N LEU A 154 4.80 -12.25 -5.20
CA LEU A 154 4.22 -13.59 -5.11
C LEU A 154 5.30 -14.67 -4.99
N ALA A 155 6.35 -14.59 -5.82
CA ALA A 155 7.45 -15.54 -5.81
C ALA A 155 8.27 -15.49 -4.51
N SER A 156 8.52 -14.29 -3.97
CA SER A 156 9.23 -14.11 -2.70
C SER A 156 8.43 -14.68 -1.53
N GLY A 157 7.11 -14.42 -1.46
CA GLY A 157 6.23 -14.99 -0.45
C GLY A 157 6.15 -16.52 -0.52
N LEU A 158 6.05 -17.10 -1.71
CA LEU A 158 6.06 -18.55 -1.90
C LEU A 158 7.41 -19.18 -1.49
N ARG A 159 8.53 -18.53 -1.79
CA ARG A 159 9.87 -19.00 -1.37
C ARG A 159 10.05 -18.94 0.15
N ALA A 160 9.57 -17.87 0.79
CA ALA A 160 9.64 -17.74 2.26
C ALA A 160 8.89 -18.88 2.95
N ARG A 161 7.68 -19.23 2.48
CA ARG A 161 6.90 -20.35 3.02
C ARG A 161 7.53 -21.73 2.83
N ARG A 162 8.30 -21.92 1.76
CA ARG A 162 9.02 -23.18 1.54
C ARG A 162 10.17 -23.36 2.54
N ARG A 163 10.82 -22.27 2.94
CA ARG A 163 11.92 -22.31 3.92
C ARG A 163 11.44 -22.71 5.31
N THR A 164 10.36 -22.09 5.80
CA THR A 164 9.78 -22.44 7.11
C THR A 164 9.32 -23.88 7.17
N ARG A 165 8.69 -24.39 6.09
CA ARG A 165 8.27 -25.80 6.02
C ARG A 165 9.42 -26.82 6.00
N SER A 166 10.63 -26.39 5.67
CA SER A 166 11.83 -27.24 5.65
C SER A 166 12.57 -27.23 6.99
N GLU A 167 12.27 -26.26 7.87
CA GLU A 167 12.83 -26.19 9.23
C GLU A 167 11.98 -26.96 10.25
N GLU A 168 10.70 -27.23 9.92
CA GLU A 168 9.76 -28.01 10.74
C GLU A 168 9.74 -29.53 10.41
N ALA A 169 10.46 -29.97 9.38
CA ALA A 169 10.50 -31.35 8.88
C ALA A 169 11.87 -32.00 9.14
#